data_AF-M4BNU0-F1
#
_entry.id   AF-M4BNU0-F1
#
_cell.length_a   1.000
_cell.length_b   1.000
_cell.length_c   1.000
_cell.angle_alpha   90.00
_cell.angle_beta   90.00
_cell.angle_gamma   90.00
#
_symmetry.space_group_name_H-M   'P 1'
#
loop_
_entity.id
_entity.type
_entity.pdbx_description
1 polymer ?
#
loop_
_entity_poly.entity_id
_entity_poly.type
_entity_poly.pdbx_seq_one_letter_code
_entity_poly.pdbx_strand_id
1 'polypeptide(L)'
;MFSWYFPKGFHDRKASRRHDWASVVIWLDNPARKTQKILRVSLSISDTEYKKIVHIPPIFFAGNRGNMRYGNVGGRGSNSSVKVYHGTKTSCGSFLRLSQYEGEYQDLIMWNQLPNVSRAALEDPKNFGDARVPFTDANFDKSLGMAF
;
A
#
# COMPACT_ATOMS: atom_id res chain seq x y z
N MET A 1 0.19 -8.63 0.56
CA MET A 1 -0.34 -7.28 0.91
C MET A 1 0.67 -6.63 1.84
N PHE A 2 0.93 -5.33 1.67
CA PHE A 2 1.72 -4.54 2.62
C PHE A 2 0.81 -3.47 3.21
N SER A 3 1.01 -3.12 4.48
CA SER A 3 0.19 -2.13 5.16
C SER A 3 1.02 -1.28 6.11
N TRP A 4 0.61 -0.03 6.29
CA TRP A 4 1.23 0.95 7.16
C TRP A 4 0.19 1.52 8.11
N TYR A 5 0.59 1.67 9.37
CA TYR A 5 -0.17 2.38 10.38
C TYR A 5 0.28 3.84 10.45
N PHE A 6 -0.67 4.77 10.56
CA PHE A 6 -0.41 6.16 10.89
C PHE A 6 -1.19 6.54 12.16
N PRO A 7 -0.62 7.37 13.05
CA PRO A 7 -1.31 7.78 14.28
C PRO A 7 -2.61 8.58 14.07
N LYS A 8 -2.79 9.17 12.88
CA LYS A 8 -3.93 10.02 12.52
C LYS A 8 -4.32 9.83 11.05
N GLY A 9 -5.61 9.83 10.79
CA GLY A 9 -6.19 9.92 9.46
C GLY A 9 -6.56 11.35 9.12
N PHE A 10 -6.60 11.66 7.82
CA PHE A 10 -6.97 12.97 7.32
C PHE A 10 -8.17 12.92 6.39
N HIS A 11 -8.98 13.98 6.42
CA HIS A 11 -9.98 14.31 5.43
C HIS A 11 -9.88 15.80 5.12
N ASP A 12 -9.95 16.18 3.84
CA ASP A 12 -9.84 17.57 3.42
C ASP A 12 -8.58 18.28 3.94
N ARG A 13 -7.45 17.56 3.94
CA ARG A 13 -6.13 17.99 4.46
C ARG A 13 -6.11 18.32 5.97
N LYS A 14 -7.18 18.04 6.71
CA LYS A 14 -7.25 18.22 8.17
C LYS A 14 -7.29 16.85 8.85
N ALA A 15 -6.73 16.77 10.05
CA ALA A 15 -6.85 15.56 10.86
C ALA A 15 -8.34 15.32 11.15
N SER A 16 -8.83 14.12 10.85
CA SER A 16 -10.25 13.77 10.95
C SER A 16 -10.52 12.65 11.94
N ARG A 17 -9.54 11.80 12.22
CA ARG A 17 -9.65 10.70 13.17
C ARG A 17 -8.31 10.33 13.80
N ARG A 18 -8.38 9.68 14.96
CA ARG A 18 -7.26 8.95 15.54
C ARG A 18 -7.14 7.61 14.81
N HIS A 19 -5.90 7.20 14.51
CA HIS A 19 -5.56 6.01 13.73
C HIS A 19 -5.87 6.12 12.23
N ASP A 20 -5.00 5.53 11.42
CA ASP A 20 -5.21 5.32 10.00
C ASP A 20 -4.43 4.08 9.56
N TRP A 21 -4.98 3.34 8.62
CA TRP A 21 -4.34 2.19 8.02
C TRP A 21 -4.40 2.30 6.51
N ALA A 22 -3.24 2.28 5.87
CA ALA A 22 -3.12 2.26 4.43
C ALA A 22 -2.56 0.92 3.97
N SER A 23 -2.94 0.43 2.80
CA SER A 23 -2.42 -0.82 2.28
C SER A 23 -2.31 -0.88 0.76
N VAL A 24 -1.35 -1.68 0.31
CA VAL A 24 -1.11 -2.00 -1.09
C VAL A 24 -1.15 -3.51 -1.29
N VAL A 25 -1.84 -3.95 -2.33
CA VAL A 25 -1.83 -5.34 -2.79
C VAL A 25 -1.01 -5.41 -4.08
N ILE A 26 0.10 -6.14 -4.02
CA ILE A 26 0.93 -6.46 -5.18
C ILE A 26 0.48 -7.82 -5.70
N TRP A 27 -0.05 -7.86 -6.93
CA TRP A 27 -0.46 -9.09 -7.60
C TRP A 27 0.70 -9.59 -8.45
N LEU A 28 1.19 -10.78 -8.12
CA LEU A 28 2.29 -11.43 -8.82
C LEU A 28 1.76 -12.47 -9.80
N ASP A 29 2.56 -12.80 -10.82
CA ASP A 29 2.25 -13.87 -11.76
C ASP A 29 2.29 -15.25 -11.11
N ASN A 30 3.43 -15.60 -10.51
CA ASN A 30 3.62 -16.86 -9.82
C ASN A 30 4.69 -16.69 -8.73
N PRO A 31 4.33 -16.85 -7.44
CA PRO A 31 5.28 -16.67 -6.34
C PRO A 31 6.45 -17.67 -6.36
N ALA A 32 6.30 -18.84 -7.01
CA ALA A 32 7.33 -19.89 -7.06
C ALA A 32 8.44 -19.63 -8.10
N ARG A 33 8.34 -18.59 -8.94
CA ARG A 33 9.38 -18.28 -9.94
C ARG A 33 10.55 -17.55 -9.31
N LYS A 34 11.78 -17.80 -9.77
CA LYS A 34 12.98 -17.04 -9.33
C LYS A 34 12.90 -15.54 -9.62
N THR A 35 12.22 -15.17 -10.70
CA THR A 35 11.99 -13.77 -11.08
C THR A 35 10.48 -13.57 -11.23
N GLN A 36 9.84 -13.14 -10.14
CA GLN A 36 8.41 -12.84 -10.16
C GLN A 36 8.13 -11.56 -10.95
N LYS A 37 7.00 -11.54 -11.65
CA LYS A 37 6.52 -10.36 -12.38
C LYS A 37 5.34 -9.75 -11.64
N ILE A 38 5.40 -8.46 -11.38
CA ILE A 38 4.25 -7.70 -10.91
C ILE A 38 3.26 -7.53 -12.07
N LEU A 39 2.05 -8.07 -11.90
CA LEU A 39 0.97 -7.97 -12.88
C LEU A 39 0.06 -6.76 -12.63
N ARG A 40 -0.21 -6.45 -11.36
CA ARG A 40 -1.09 -5.35 -10.97
C ARG A 40 -0.72 -4.87 -9.58
N VAL A 41 -0.97 -3.59 -9.32
CA VAL A 41 -0.89 -3.00 -7.98
C VAL A 41 -2.21 -2.35 -7.63
N SER A 42 -2.74 -2.67 -6.45
CA SER A 42 -3.97 -2.08 -5.92
C SER A 42 -3.64 -1.27 -4.66
N LEU A 43 -4.03 -0.01 -4.63
CA LEU A 43 -3.64 0.98 -3.62
C LEU A 43 -4.88 1.47 -2.88
N SER A 44 -4.89 1.39 -1.56
CA SER A 44 -6.01 1.89 -0.75
C SER A 44 -6.21 3.39 -0.96
N ILE A 45 -7.44 3.80 -1.27
CA ILE A 45 -7.83 5.22 -1.33
C ILE A 45 -8.86 5.60 -0.26
N SER A 46 -9.36 4.60 0.46
CA SER A 46 -10.11 4.69 1.71
C SER A 46 -9.98 3.35 2.45
N ASP A 47 -10.66 3.18 3.59
CA ASP A 47 -10.67 1.92 4.33
C ASP A 47 -11.23 0.73 3.53
N THR A 48 -12.09 1.00 2.54
CA THR A 48 -12.84 -0.02 1.79
C THR A 48 -12.72 0.09 0.28
N GLU A 49 -11.88 0.98 -0.24
CA GLU A 49 -11.74 1.20 -1.68
C GLU A 49 -10.28 1.17 -2.12
N TYR A 50 -10.04 0.56 -3.29
CA TYR A 50 -8.72 0.46 -3.89
C TYR A 50 -8.71 0.97 -5.33
N LYS A 51 -7.71 1.81 -5.62
CA LYS A 51 -7.31 2.14 -6.99
C LYS A 51 -6.44 1.03 -7.57
N LYS A 52 -6.85 0.46 -8.71
CA LYS A 52 -6.20 -0.67 -9.37
C LYS A 52 -5.37 -0.20 -10.56
N ILE A 53 -4.13 -0.66 -10.67
CA ILE A 53 -3.19 -0.27 -11.73
C ILE A 53 -2.61 -1.53 -12.37
N VAL A 54 -3.00 -1.81 -13.62
CA VAL A 54 -2.60 -3.03 -14.36
C VAL A 54 -1.29 -2.82 -15.13
N HIS A 55 -1.06 -1.62 -15.67
CA HIS A 55 0.19 -1.28 -16.33
C HIS A 55 0.97 -0.28 -15.47
N ILE A 56 2.15 -0.70 -14.99
CA ILE A 56 2.99 0.11 -14.10
C ILE A 56 4.22 0.55 -14.90
N PRO A 57 4.28 1.82 -15.33
CA PRO A 57 5.46 2.35 -16.00
C PRO A 57 6.74 2.18 -15.14
N PRO A 58 7.90 1.90 -15.76
CA PRO A 58 9.17 1.68 -15.05
C PRO A 58 9.55 2.79 -14.04
N ILE A 59 9.18 4.04 -14.31
CA ILE A 59 9.42 5.20 -13.44
C ILE A 59 8.88 5.03 -12.00
N PHE A 60 7.86 4.20 -11.81
CA PHE A 60 7.27 3.93 -10.50
C PHE A 60 7.99 2.83 -9.72
N PHE A 61 9.01 2.20 -10.31
CA PHE A 61 9.85 1.23 -9.60
C PHE A 61 11.07 1.90 -8.97
N ALA A 62 11.51 1.35 -7.83
CA ALA A 62 12.65 1.87 -7.07
C ALA A 62 13.92 1.94 -7.94
N GLY A 63 14.66 3.04 -7.84
CA GLY A 63 15.90 3.25 -8.59
C GLY A 63 15.73 3.60 -10.07
N ASN A 64 14.51 3.54 -10.63
CA ASN A 64 14.24 4.10 -11.96
C ASN A 64 13.98 5.60 -11.84
N ARG A 65 14.79 6.39 -12.55
CA ARG A 65 14.67 7.85 -12.63
C ARG A 65 14.25 8.23 -14.04
N GLY A 66 13.28 9.11 -14.18
CA GLY A 66 12.82 9.52 -15.51
C GLY A 66 11.86 10.68 -15.44
N ASN A 67 11.76 11.41 -16.54
CA ASN A 67 10.84 12.53 -16.66
C ASN A 67 9.79 12.12 -17.71
N MET A 68 8.53 11.94 -17.29
CA MET A 68 7.45 11.43 -18.16
C MET A 68 7.26 12.30 -19.42
N ARG A 69 7.70 13.57 -19.37
CA ARG A 69 7.66 14.54 -20.48
C ARG A 69 8.64 14.26 -21.63
N TYR A 70 9.70 13.48 -21.42
CA TYR A 70 10.75 13.26 -22.42
C TYR A 70 10.93 11.79 -22.83
N GLY A 71 10.08 10.88 -22.36
CA GLY A 71 10.15 9.44 -22.71
C GLY A 71 11.39 8.70 -22.19
N ASN A 72 12.39 9.41 -21.67
CA ASN A 72 13.63 8.83 -21.15
C ASN A 72 13.45 8.36 -19.70
N VAL A 73 13.46 7.04 -19.52
CA VAL A 73 13.73 6.39 -18.24
C VAL A 73 15.21 6.04 -18.22
N GLY A 74 15.99 6.73 -17.38
CA GLY A 74 17.39 6.45 -17.15
C GLY A 74 17.57 5.70 -15.82
N GLY A 75 18.08 4.46 -15.87
CA GLY A 75 18.48 3.70 -14.70
C GLY A 75 18.31 2.19 -14.84
N ARG A 76 19.22 1.41 -14.23
CA ARG A 76 19.04 0.00 -13.88
C ARG A 76 18.24 -0.08 -12.57
N GLY A 77 17.00 0.41 -12.55
CA GLY A 77 16.16 0.30 -11.37
C GLY A 77 15.58 -1.11 -11.20
N SER A 78 14.88 -1.30 -10.08
CA SER A 78 14.17 -2.53 -9.76
C SER A 78 13.04 -2.81 -10.76
N ASN A 79 12.67 -4.08 -10.88
CA ASN A 79 11.45 -4.55 -11.54
C ASN A 79 10.48 -5.23 -10.56
N SER A 80 10.79 -5.21 -9.26
CA SER A 80 10.09 -5.95 -8.19
C SER A 80 9.71 -5.07 -7.00
N SER A 81 10.20 -3.83 -6.93
CA SER A 81 9.90 -2.87 -5.86
C SER A 81 9.26 -1.62 -6.42
N VAL A 82 8.03 -1.32 -5.99
CA VAL A 82 7.26 -0.14 -6.41
C VAL A 82 7.35 0.97 -5.36
N LYS A 83 7.40 2.22 -5.82
CA LYS A 83 7.41 3.40 -4.97
C LYS A 83 5.99 3.85 -4.69
N VAL A 84 5.64 3.98 -3.41
CA VAL A 84 4.30 4.35 -2.96
C VAL A 84 4.38 5.63 -2.15
N TYR A 85 3.42 6.52 -2.35
CA TYR A 85 3.25 7.76 -1.61
C TYR A 85 1.92 7.71 -0.84
N HIS A 86 1.96 8.10 0.42
CA HIS A 86 0.79 8.37 1.24
C HIS A 86 0.51 9.87 1.27
N GLY A 87 -0.75 10.27 1.08
CA GLY A 87 -1.10 11.68 1.25
C GLY A 87 -2.59 11.94 1.28
N THR A 88 -2.93 13.23 1.29
CA THR A 88 -4.29 13.75 1.43
C THR A 88 -4.54 14.82 0.37
N LYS A 89 -5.80 14.99 -0.05
CA LYS A 89 -6.22 16.06 -0.97
C LYS A 89 -7.54 16.68 -0.50
N THR A 90 -7.91 17.82 -1.08
CA THR A 90 -9.19 18.49 -0.79
C THR A 90 -10.35 17.55 -1.10
N SER A 91 -11.37 17.55 -0.23
CA SER A 91 -12.58 16.71 -0.33
C SER A 91 -12.33 15.20 -0.40
N CYS A 92 -11.20 14.69 0.07
CA CYS A 92 -10.93 13.25 0.15
C CYS A 92 -10.21 12.88 1.45
N GLY A 93 -10.32 11.60 1.80
CA GLY A 93 -9.52 10.98 2.85
C GLY A 93 -8.04 10.84 2.48
N SER A 94 -7.28 10.23 3.40
CA SER A 94 -5.90 9.81 3.14
C SER A 94 -5.88 8.64 2.16
N PHE A 95 -4.88 8.60 1.29
CA PHE A 95 -4.80 7.63 0.20
C PHE A 95 -3.36 7.26 -0.15
N LEU A 96 -3.21 6.12 -0.82
CA LEU A 96 -1.98 5.71 -1.48
C LEU A 96 -2.03 5.96 -2.98
N ARG A 97 -0.88 6.33 -3.55
CA ARG A 97 -0.63 6.37 -5.00
C ARG A 97 0.77 5.90 -5.31
N LEU A 98 1.03 5.50 -6.56
CA LEU A 98 2.40 5.33 -7.02
C LEU A 98 3.15 6.67 -7.02
N SER A 99 4.45 6.61 -6.72
CA SER A 99 5.34 7.77 -6.62
C SER A 99 6.45 7.69 -7.66
N GLN A 100 6.83 8.84 -8.22
CA GLN A 100 8.04 8.97 -9.04
C GLN A 100 9.27 9.25 -8.18
N TYR A 101 9.07 9.76 -6.97
CA TYR A 101 10.12 10.06 -6.00
C TYR A 101 10.44 8.82 -5.19
N GLU A 102 11.74 8.60 -4.95
CA GLU A 102 12.23 7.57 -4.05
C GLU A 102 11.64 7.80 -2.65
N GLY A 103 11.33 6.69 -1.99
CA GLY A 103 10.97 6.67 -0.58
C GLY A 103 11.99 5.86 0.20
N GLU A 104 11.59 5.42 1.37
CA GLU A 104 12.39 4.57 2.25
C GLU A 104 11.72 3.20 2.36
N TYR A 105 12.51 2.18 2.68
CA TYR A 105 11.99 0.91 3.16
C TYR A 105 11.75 1.00 4.67
N GLN A 106 10.76 0.23 5.14
CA GLN A 106 10.49 0.06 6.56
C GLN A 106 10.79 -1.40 6.93
N ASP A 107 11.14 -1.64 8.19
CA ASP A 107 11.30 -2.99 8.71
C ASP A 107 9.99 -3.75 8.58
N LEU A 108 10.05 -4.87 7.86
CA LEU A 108 8.88 -5.68 7.55
C LEU A 108 8.69 -6.75 8.63
N ILE A 109 7.47 -6.81 9.18
CA ILE A 109 6.99 -7.93 9.96
C ILE A 109 5.77 -8.54 9.28
N MET A 110 5.79 -9.85 9.01
CA MET A 110 4.68 -10.55 8.38
C MET A 110 3.64 -10.97 9.44
N TRP A 111 2.37 -11.09 9.04
CA TRP A 111 1.28 -11.50 9.93
C TRP A 111 1.59 -12.77 10.72
N ASN A 112 2.11 -13.80 10.04
CA ASN A 112 2.48 -15.08 10.65
C ASN A 112 3.76 -15.03 11.53
N GLN A 113 4.52 -13.94 11.49
CA GLN A 113 5.67 -13.71 12.37
C GLN A 113 5.28 -12.99 13.66
N LEU A 114 4.07 -12.42 13.73
CA LEU A 114 3.59 -11.73 14.93
C LEU A 114 3.22 -12.71 16.05
N PRO A 115 3.55 -12.40 17.31
CA PRO A 115 3.08 -13.20 18.43
C PRO A 115 1.55 -13.12 18.55
N ASN A 116 0.95 -14.15 19.15
CA ASN A 116 -0.52 -14.26 19.26
C ASN A 116 -1.16 -13.02 19.89
N VAL A 117 -0.51 -12.43 20.90
CA VAL A 117 -1.00 -11.21 21.57
C VAL A 117 -1.10 -10.01 20.62
N SER A 118 -0.13 -9.86 19.70
CA SER A 118 -0.16 -8.77 18.71
C SER A 118 -1.21 -9.02 17.65
N ARG A 119 -1.38 -10.27 17.19
CA ARG A 119 -2.45 -10.63 16.25
C ARG A 119 -3.84 -10.37 16.87
N ALA A 120 -4.05 -10.79 18.12
CA ALA A 120 -5.30 -10.55 18.83
C ALA A 120 -5.60 -9.05 19.00
N ALA A 121 -4.58 -8.24 19.33
CA ALA A 121 -4.74 -6.79 19.43
C ALA A 121 -5.07 -6.12 18.08
N LEU A 122 -4.51 -6.63 16.98
CA LEU A 122 -4.81 -6.14 15.62
C LEU A 122 -6.20 -6.58 15.15
N GLU A 123 -6.67 -7.75 15.58
CA GLU A 123 -7.99 -8.30 15.24
C GLU A 123 -9.14 -7.56 15.95
N ASP A 124 -8.90 -7.01 17.15
CA ASP A 124 -9.93 -6.27 17.89
C ASP A 124 -10.17 -4.88 17.26
N PRO A 125 -11.33 -4.65 16.61
CA PRO A 125 -11.63 -3.38 15.96
C PRO A 125 -11.71 -2.20 16.94
N LYS A 126 -11.92 -2.46 18.25
CA LYS A 126 -12.02 -1.40 19.26
C LYS A 126 -10.69 -0.67 19.48
N ASN A 127 -9.57 -1.28 19.13
CA ASN A 127 -8.23 -0.70 19.34
C ASN A 127 -7.88 0.43 18.37
N PHE A 128 -8.61 0.55 17.25
CA PHE A 128 -8.27 1.48 16.16
C PHE A 128 -9.38 2.48 15.83
N GLY A 129 -10.37 2.63 16.71
CA GLY A 129 -11.51 3.53 16.49
C GLY A 129 -12.22 3.20 15.17
N ASP A 130 -12.35 4.19 14.29
CA ASP A 130 -12.99 4.01 12.98
C ASP A 130 -12.04 3.43 11.91
N ALA A 131 -10.75 3.26 12.21
CA ALA A 131 -9.77 2.76 11.24
C ALA A 131 -9.80 1.23 11.16
N ARG A 132 -9.78 0.70 9.94
CA ARG A 132 -9.85 -0.74 9.68
C ARG A 132 -8.47 -1.32 9.35
N VAL A 133 -8.01 -2.28 10.14
CA VAL A 133 -6.78 -3.05 9.83
C VAL A 133 -7.04 -4.01 8.66
N PRO A 134 -6.36 -3.89 7.51
CA PRO A 134 -6.81 -4.55 6.28
C PRO A 134 -6.35 -6.01 6.13
N PHE A 135 -5.40 -6.47 6.96
CA PHE A 135 -4.70 -7.75 6.79
C PHE A 135 -4.96 -8.76 7.92
N THR A 136 -5.91 -8.48 8.81
CA THR A 136 -6.30 -9.39 9.89
C THR A 136 -7.09 -10.58 9.35
N ASP A 137 -7.27 -11.63 10.14
CA ASP A 137 -7.95 -12.84 9.67
C ASP A 137 -9.40 -12.54 9.25
N ALA A 138 -10.10 -11.62 9.94
CA ALA A 138 -11.47 -11.22 9.61
C ALA A 138 -11.60 -10.29 8.38
N ASN A 139 -10.52 -9.64 7.96
CA ASN A 139 -10.51 -8.59 6.94
C ASN A 139 -9.73 -8.94 5.68
N PHE A 140 -8.76 -9.86 5.74
CA PHE A 140 -7.82 -10.12 4.66
C PHE A 140 -8.51 -10.46 3.33
N ASP A 141 -9.43 -11.44 3.33
CA ASP A 141 -10.13 -11.86 2.11
C ASP A 141 -11.06 -10.76 1.56
N LYS A 142 -11.71 -9.98 2.44
CA LYS A 142 -12.53 -8.84 2.05
C LYS A 142 -11.68 -7.75 1.38
N SER A 143 -10.53 -7.45 1.96
CA SER A 143 -9.57 -6.50 1.41
C SER A 143 -9.02 -6.97 0.07
N LEU A 144 -8.73 -8.26 -0.09
CA LEU A 144 -8.33 -8.84 -1.37
C LEU A 144 -9.46 -8.74 -2.42
N GLY A 145 -10.70 -9.03 -2.05
CA GLY A 145 -11.87 -8.89 -2.92
C GLY A 145 -12.10 -7.45 -3.39
N MET A 146 -11.90 -6.46 -2.52
CA MET A 146 -11.96 -5.04 -2.90
C MET A 146 -10.80 -4.62 -3.81
N ALA A 147 -9.62 -5.24 -3.62
CA ALA A 147 -8.39 -4.92 -4.31
C ALA A 147 -8.25 -5.63 -5.67
N PHE A 148 -8.95 -6.74 -5.92
CA PHE A 148 -8.91 -7.47 -7.18
C PHE A 148 -9.68 -6.71 -8.26
#